data_AF-A0A6A5FEK3-F1
#
_entry.id   AF-A0A6A5FEK3-F1
#
_cell.length_a   1.000
_cell.length_b   1.000
_cell.length_c   1.000
_cell.angle_alpha   90.00
_cell.angle_beta   90.00
_cell.angle_gamma   90.00
#
_symmetry.space_group_name_H-M   'P 1'
#
loop_
_entity.id
_entity.type
_entity.pdbx_description
1 polymer ?
#
loop_
_entity_poly.entity_id
_entity_poly.type
_entity_poly.pdbx_seq_one_letter_code
_entity_poly.pdbx_strand_id
1 'polypeptide(L)'
;MEVMKILTNTADLDNMFYSNNSYRAWIGLSRDSWRWSLSDTSFYKPGETEFRRWRPGGPNAGYSYKACTAIHYYNGLWYEFPCDEQSYTICTDVRGSDVTFVFITTYMTWTTAQNYCRAHYTDLASVRNMTDNKKVQAVIPRGHTAWIGLFRDSWKWSDGSTSSFSFWKNGQPDNNNGNETCVAADFSQSGAWEDWPCDMERAFICYGPVVSASKKVLKVKFENKKNLDLNDPAVMEAMLKQLKQKLRAQGLDDNIKLSWRKQADGKVFHKEDKKTNKRRRKREEL
;
A
#
# COMPACT_ATOMS: atom_id res chain seq x y z
N MET A 1 18.93 -13.79 -2.30
CA MET A 1 17.94 -14.70 -2.91
C MET A 1 16.68 -14.54 -2.10
N GLU A 2 15.77 -13.70 -2.60
CA GLU A 2 14.67 -13.10 -1.85
C GLU A 2 13.61 -14.12 -1.47
N VAL A 3 13.10 -13.95 -0.26
CA VAL A 3 12.01 -14.74 0.33
C VAL A 3 10.74 -14.45 -0.44
N MET A 4 10.41 -15.32 -1.40
CA MET A 4 9.08 -15.43 -1.99
C MET A 4 8.08 -15.68 -0.86
N LYS A 5 7.33 -14.65 -0.47
CA LYS A 5 6.25 -14.75 0.51
C LYS A 5 5.18 -15.68 -0.04
N ILE A 6 5.02 -16.78 0.68
CA ILE A 6 4.00 -17.81 0.57
C ILE A 6 2.62 -17.18 0.25
N LEU A 7 2.10 -17.45 -0.96
CA LEU A 7 0.66 -17.47 -1.20
C LEU A 7 0.10 -18.62 -0.36
N THR A 8 -0.56 -18.32 0.76
CA THR A 8 -1.02 -19.35 1.69
C THR A 8 -2.15 -20.23 1.14
N ASN A 9 -2.75 -19.85 0.01
CA ASN A 9 -3.67 -20.64 -0.82
C ASN A 9 -3.69 -20.07 -2.25
N THR A 10 -4.01 -20.90 -3.24
CA THR A 10 -4.35 -20.46 -4.60
C THR A 10 -5.65 -19.66 -4.58
N ALA A 11 -5.81 -18.68 -5.48
CA ALA A 11 -7.05 -17.95 -5.63
C ALA A 11 -8.20 -18.92 -5.95
N ASP A 12 -9.31 -18.82 -5.20
CA ASP A 12 -10.53 -19.59 -5.47
C ASP A 12 -11.34 -18.87 -6.55
N LEU A 13 -11.25 -19.39 -7.77
CA LEU A 13 -11.86 -18.80 -8.97
C LEU A 13 -13.39 -18.82 -8.93
N ASP A 14 -13.99 -19.76 -8.19
CA ASP A 14 -15.45 -19.87 -8.07
C ASP A 14 -16.04 -18.70 -7.29
N ASN A 15 -15.21 -18.05 -6.45
CA ASN A 15 -15.58 -16.83 -5.71
C ASN A 15 -15.27 -15.52 -6.48
N MET A 16 -14.77 -15.60 -7.72
CA MET A 16 -14.42 -14.44 -8.55
C MET A 16 -15.40 -14.23 -9.72
N PHE A 17 -16.70 -14.39 -9.46
CA PHE A 17 -17.74 -14.28 -10.48
C PHE A 17 -18.42 -12.90 -10.47
N TYR A 18 -18.24 -12.16 -11.55
CA TYR A 18 -18.94 -10.89 -11.83
C TYR A 18 -19.48 -10.92 -13.27
N SER A 19 -20.61 -10.23 -13.49
CA SER A 19 -21.47 -10.34 -14.68
C SER A 19 -20.78 -10.08 -16.02
N ASN A 20 -19.59 -9.46 -16.03
CA ASN A 20 -18.64 -9.44 -17.15
C ASN A 20 -17.20 -9.54 -16.60
N ASN A 21 -16.33 -10.30 -17.27
CA ASN A 21 -14.90 -10.43 -16.95
C ASN A 21 -14.58 -11.12 -15.60
N SER A 22 -15.25 -12.24 -15.32
CA SER A 22 -14.95 -13.16 -14.22
C SER A 22 -13.47 -13.58 -14.21
N TYR A 23 -12.95 -13.98 -13.04
CA TYR A 23 -11.56 -14.40 -12.81
C TYR A 23 -10.47 -13.30 -12.83
N ARG A 24 -10.87 -12.02 -12.82
CA ARG A 24 -9.94 -10.89 -12.65
C ARG A 24 -10.01 -10.34 -11.24
N ALA A 25 -8.84 -10.02 -10.70
CA ALA A 25 -8.77 -9.28 -9.44
C ALA A 25 -7.89 -8.05 -9.57
N TRP A 26 -8.35 -6.94 -8.99
CA TRP A 26 -7.56 -5.74 -8.82
C TRP A 26 -6.29 -6.05 -8.03
N ILE A 27 -5.16 -5.56 -8.53
CA ILE A 27 -3.90 -5.52 -7.79
C ILE A 27 -3.61 -4.07 -7.37
N GLY A 28 -2.64 -3.86 -6.49
CA GLY A 28 -2.31 -2.54 -5.97
C GLY A 28 -1.69 -1.57 -6.98
N LEU A 29 -1.53 -1.95 -8.26
CA LEU A 29 -0.93 -1.10 -9.28
C LEU A 29 -2.03 -0.22 -9.92
N SER A 30 -1.78 1.08 -9.98
CA SER A 30 -2.65 2.05 -10.66
C SER A 30 -1.82 3.14 -11.34
N ARG A 31 -2.38 3.79 -12.34
CA ARG A 31 -1.78 4.96 -12.98
C ARG A 31 -2.02 6.17 -12.10
N ASP A 32 -0.96 6.92 -11.83
CA ASP A 32 -1.05 8.08 -10.94
C ASP A 32 -1.60 9.31 -11.66
N SER A 33 -2.32 10.12 -10.91
CA SER A 33 -2.48 11.53 -11.22
C SER A 33 -1.15 12.26 -10.97
N TRP A 34 -0.98 13.45 -11.56
CA TRP A 34 0.19 14.29 -11.33
C TRP A 34 0.46 14.47 -9.84
N ARG A 35 1.69 14.15 -9.39
CA ARG A 35 2.10 14.22 -7.97
C ARG A 35 3.37 15.03 -7.79
N TRP A 36 3.56 15.54 -6.57
CA TRP A 36 4.79 16.23 -6.17
C TRP A 36 5.86 15.22 -5.73
N SER A 37 7.12 15.58 -5.98
CA SER A 37 8.29 14.78 -5.63
C SER A 37 8.52 14.69 -4.12
N LEU A 38 8.21 15.76 -3.39
CA LEU A 38 8.28 15.80 -1.95
C LEU A 38 7.12 15.00 -1.36
N SER A 39 7.44 13.86 -0.75
CA SER A 39 6.44 12.90 -0.25
C SER A 39 5.92 13.22 1.16
N ASP A 40 6.54 14.16 1.87
CA ASP A 40 6.10 14.55 3.21
C ASP A 40 4.77 15.30 3.14
N THR A 41 3.69 14.62 3.51
CA THR A 41 2.34 15.18 3.47
C THR A 41 2.11 16.28 4.49
N SER A 42 2.91 16.35 5.57
CA SER A 42 2.78 17.39 6.59
C SER A 42 3.21 18.78 6.09
N PHE A 43 3.99 18.81 5.00
CA PHE A 43 4.38 20.05 4.32
C PHE A 43 3.22 20.76 3.62
N TYR A 44 2.18 20.01 3.21
CA TYR A 44 1.06 20.52 2.43
C TYR A 44 -0.18 20.77 3.29
N LYS A 45 -0.81 21.92 3.08
CA LYS A 45 -2.17 22.18 3.58
C LYS A 45 -3.20 21.49 2.69
N PRO A 46 -4.43 21.26 3.19
CA PRO A 46 -5.51 20.69 2.37
C PRO A 46 -5.69 21.45 1.05
N GLY A 47 -5.61 20.71 -0.06
CA GLY A 47 -5.77 21.24 -1.43
C GLY A 47 -4.49 21.78 -2.09
N GLU A 48 -3.39 21.97 -1.36
CA GLU A 48 -2.13 22.47 -1.95
C GLU A 48 -1.48 21.47 -2.92
N THR A 49 -1.72 20.17 -2.73
CA THR A 49 -1.27 19.12 -3.65
C THR A 49 -1.98 19.16 -5.00
N GLU A 50 -3.14 19.82 -5.09
CA GLU A 50 -3.99 19.89 -6.29
C GLU A 50 -3.80 21.15 -7.11
N PHE A 51 -3.02 22.14 -6.62
CA PHE A 51 -2.78 23.37 -7.36
C PHE A 51 -2.06 23.06 -8.68
N ARG A 52 -2.63 23.53 -9.80
CA ARG A 52 -2.04 23.37 -11.14
C ARG A 52 -2.00 24.71 -11.89
N ARG A 53 -0.87 25.00 -12.54
CA ARG A 53 -0.71 26.18 -13.42
C ARG A 53 -0.26 25.80 -14.82
N TRP A 54 -0.89 24.78 -15.39
CA TRP A 54 -0.67 24.36 -16.77
C TRP A 54 -0.89 25.49 -17.78
N ARG A 55 -0.17 25.41 -18.89
CA ARG A 55 -0.49 26.19 -20.09
C ARG A 55 -1.90 25.85 -20.63
N PRO A 56 -2.54 26.74 -21.41
CA PRO A 56 -3.79 26.41 -22.09
C PRO A 56 -3.69 25.10 -22.88
N GLY A 57 -4.68 24.22 -22.69
CA GLY A 57 -4.75 22.89 -23.33
C GLY A 57 -3.85 21.83 -22.70
N GLY A 58 -3.06 22.17 -21.67
CA GLY A 58 -2.29 21.21 -20.89
C GLY A 58 -3.04 20.69 -19.65
N PRO A 59 -2.64 19.53 -19.10
CA PRO A 59 -1.55 18.70 -19.62
C PRO A 59 -2.00 17.89 -20.85
N ASN A 60 -1.15 17.82 -21.88
CA ASN A 60 -1.34 17.05 -23.10
C ASN A 60 -1.30 15.54 -22.80
N ALA A 61 -2.28 14.82 -23.34
CA ALA A 61 -2.34 13.35 -23.28
C ALA A 61 -1.28 12.64 -24.15
N GLY A 62 -0.51 13.37 -24.97
CA GLY A 62 0.38 12.80 -26.00
C GLY A 62 1.70 12.20 -25.52
N TYR A 63 2.14 12.45 -24.28
CA TYR A 63 3.28 11.73 -23.69
C TYR A 63 2.76 10.50 -22.98
N SER A 64 3.06 9.35 -23.58
CA SER A 64 2.24 8.17 -23.40
C SER A 64 2.31 7.55 -22.01
N TYR A 65 3.37 7.72 -21.20
CA TYR A 65 3.39 7.02 -19.90
C TYR A 65 4.09 7.78 -18.76
N LYS A 66 5.17 8.54 -19.02
CA LYS A 66 5.94 9.26 -17.99
C LYS A 66 6.23 10.67 -18.45
N ALA A 67 5.98 11.66 -17.60
CA ALA A 67 6.19 13.07 -17.93
C ALA A 67 6.61 13.87 -16.70
N CYS A 68 7.46 14.86 -16.91
CA CYS A 68 8.00 15.72 -15.87
C CYS A 68 7.69 17.18 -16.19
N THR A 69 7.53 18.00 -15.15
CA THR A 69 7.04 19.37 -15.31
C THR A 69 8.14 20.39 -15.18
N ALA A 70 8.22 21.30 -16.15
CA ALA A 70 9.01 22.51 -16.05
C ALA A 70 8.11 23.76 -16.07
N ILE A 71 8.54 24.78 -15.32
CA ILE A 71 7.94 26.11 -15.32
C ILE A 71 8.72 27.03 -16.27
N HIS A 72 8.00 27.88 -16.99
CA HIS A 72 8.60 28.82 -17.94
C HIS A 72 8.70 30.23 -17.35
N TYR A 73 9.87 30.88 -17.46
CA TYR A 73 10.12 32.22 -16.91
C TYR A 73 9.09 33.26 -17.34
N TYR A 74 8.80 33.34 -18.64
CA TYR A 74 8.03 34.46 -19.21
C TYR A 74 6.59 34.55 -18.68
N ASN A 75 5.88 33.41 -18.55
CA ASN A 75 4.46 33.38 -18.23
C ASN A 75 4.15 32.66 -16.89
N GLY A 76 5.15 32.02 -16.28
CA GLY A 76 4.98 31.22 -15.06
C GLY A 76 4.07 30.01 -15.26
N LEU A 77 3.82 29.60 -16.51
CA LEU A 77 3.00 28.44 -16.86
C LEU A 77 3.84 27.17 -16.88
N TRP A 78 3.17 26.06 -16.66
CA TRP A 78 3.77 24.74 -16.60
C TRP A 78 3.61 23.99 -17.91
N TYR A 79 4.67 23.29 -18.28
CA TYR A 79 4.80 22.50 -19.49
C TYR A 79 5.33 21.12 -19.12
N GLU A 80 4.87 20.12 -19.84
CA GLU A 80 5.33 18.75 -19.73
C GLU A 80 6.43 18.48 -20.72
N PHE A 81 7.44 17.77 -20.25
CA PHE A 81 8.58 17.34 -21.03
C PHE A 81 8.92 15.88 -20.66
N PRO A 82 9.54 15.12 -21.58
CA PRO A 82 10.17 13.85 -21.25
C PRO A 82 11.13 14.01 -20.07
N CYS A 83 11.06 13.11 -19.09
CA CYS A 83 11.84 13.22 -17.85
C CYS A 83 13.36 13.08 -18.04
N ASP A 84 13.77 12.56 -19.19
CA ASP A 84 15.15 12.39 -19.64
C ASP A 84 15.70 13.61 -20.40
N GLU A 85 14.86 14.61 -20.73
CA GLU A 85 15.36 15.89 -21.22
C GLU A 85 16.19 16.61 -20.13
N GLN A 86 17.17 17.39 -20.57
CA GLN A 86 17.97 18.21 -19.66
C GLN A 86 17.36 19.61 -19.53
N SER A 87 17.20 20.07 -18.30
CA SER A 87 16.78 21.45 -18.00
C SER A 87 17.47 21.96 -16.75
N TYR A 88 17.38 23.26 -16.50
CA TYR A 88 17.70 23.82 -15.19
C TYR A 88 16.71 23.31 -14.15
N THR A 89 17.01 23.55 -12.87
CA THR A 89 16.22 23.00 -11.78
C THR A 89 15.92 24.04 -10.72
N ILE A 90 14.75 23.95 -10.09
CA ILE A 90 14.44 24.72 -8.88
C ILE A 90 14.27 23.74 -7.73
N CYS A 91 15.11 23.88 -6.70
CA CYS A 91 14.96 23.15 -5.45
C CYS A 91 14.11 23.96 -4.47
N THR A 92 13.37 23.27 -3.59
CA THR A 92 12.83 23.83 -2.36
C THR A 92 13.79 23.55 -1.20
N ASP A 93 14.02 24.55 -0.36
CA ASP A 93 14.72 24.44 0.92
C ASP A 93 13.74 24.84 2.04
N VAL A 94 13.33 23.85 2.83
CA VAL A 94 12.39 23.97 3.95
C VAL A 94 13.18 24.00 5.27
N ARG A 95 13.03 25.09 6.03
CA ARG A 95 13.66 25.26 7.35
C ARG A 95 12.61 25.68 8.38
N GLY A 96 12.08 24.70 9.11
CA GLY A 96 10.92 24.94 9.98
C GLY A 96 9.71 25.34 9.14
N SER A 97 9.14 26.53 9.39
CA SER A 97 8.04 27.08 8.60
C SER A 97 8.48 27.83 7.34
N ASP A 98 9.78 28.14 7.22
CA ASP A 98 10.30 28.94 6.11
C ASP A 98 10.54 28.07 4.88
N VAL A 99 10.04 28.53 3.73
CA VAL A 99 10.15 27.83 2.45
C VAL A 99 10.79 28.78 1.45
N THR A 100 11.94 28.38 0.92
CA THR A 100 12.68 29.13 -0.10
C THR A 100 12.87 28.29 -1.36
N PHE A 101 13.07 28.97 -2.50
CA PHE A 101 13.26 28.35 -3.80
C PHE A 101 14.63 28.73 -4.36
N VAL A 102 15.39 27.74 -4.80
CA VAL A 102 16.79 27.92 -5.23
C VAL A 102 16.94 27.44 -6.66
N PHE A 103 17.34 28.36 -7.56
CA PHE A 103 17.64 28.03 -8.96
C PHE A 103 19.03 27.42 -9.08
N ILE A 104 19.11 26.27 -9.75
CA ILE A 104 20.35 25.52 -9.98
C ILE A 104 20.74 25.69 -11.45
N THR A 105 21.95 26.19 -11.68
CA THR A 105 22.48 26.54 -13.00
C THR A 105 23.04 25.34 -13.79
N THR A 106 22.96 24.14 -13.25
CA THR A 106 23.42 22.92 -13.91
C THR A 106 22.26 22.24 -14.62
N TYR A 107 22.44 21.92 -15.89
CA TYR A 107 21.48 21.14 -16.67
C TYR A 107 21.46 19.69 -16.21
N MET A 108 20.26 19.20 -15.86
CA MET A 108 20.06 17.85 -15.35
C MET A 108 18.78 17.24 -15.91
N THR A 109 18.75 15.91 -16.02
CA THR A 109 17.49 15.17 -16.19
C THR A 109 16.66 15.29 -14.92
N TRP A 110 15.35 15.15 -15.00
CA TRP A 110 14.47 15.39 -13.84
C TRP A 110 14.82 14.49 -12.64
N THR A 111 15.16 13.23 -12.88
CA THR A 111 15.58 12.30 -11.80
C THR A 111 16.92 12.72 -11.19
N THR A 112 17.89 13.17 -11.99
CA THR A 112 19.18 13.67 -11.49
C THR A 112 18.98 14.95 -10.67
N ALA A 113 18.11 15.85 -11.15
CA ALA A 113 17.71 17.07 -10.48
C ALA A 113 17.06 16.81 -9.11
N GLN A 114 16.14 15.83 -9.03
CA GLN A 114 15.53 15.40 -7.77
C GLN A 114 16.58 14.91 -6.77
N ASN A 115 17.49 14.04 -7.21
CA ASN A 115 18.56 13.53 -6.36
C ASN A 115 19.47 14.66 -5.86
N TYR A 116 19.82 15.59 -6.74
CA TYR A 116 20.60 16.78 -6.37
C TYR A 116 19.88 17.62 -5.31
N CYS A 117 18.60 17.95 -5.52
CA CYS A 117 17.86 18.74 -4.55
C CYS A 117 17.70 18.04 -3.20
N ARG A 118 17.54 16.72 -3.16
CA ARG A 118 17.48 15.95 -1.90
C ARG A 118 18.83 15.83 -1.19
N ALA A 119 19.94 15.90 -1.94
CA ALA A 119 21.28 15.86 -1.37
C ALA A 119 21.73 17.22 -0.79
N HIS A 120 21.25 18.32 -1.35
CA HIS A 120 21.72 19.68 -1.01
C HIS A 120 20.65 20.59 -0.37
N TYR A 121 19.37 20.24 -0.50
CA TYR A 121 18.21 20.99 -0.03
C TYR A 121 17.14 20.00 0.48
N THR A 122 15.84 20.31 0.36
CA THR A 122 14.76 19.41 0.76
C THR A 122 14.32 18.49 -0.39
N ASP A 123 13.86 19.05 -1.51
CA ASP A 123 13.46 18.31 -2.72
C ASP A 123 13.35 19.31 -3.90
N LEU A 124 12.95 18.87 -5.09
CA LEU A 124 12.50 19.75 -6.16
C LEU A 124 11.33 20.64 -5.70
N ALA A 125 11.19 21.77 -6.37
CA ALA A 125 10.21 22.78 -5.99
C ALA A 125 8.78 22.26 -6.03
N SER A 126 8.09 22.32 -4.89
CA SER A 126 6.65 22.10 -4.79
C SER A 126 5.91 23.43 -4.87
N VAL A 127 5.07 23.61 -5.89
CA VAL A 127 4.32 24.86 -6.11
C VAL A 127 2.92 24.72 -5.54
N ARG A 128 2.71 25.17 -4.31
CA ARG A 128 1.48 24.92 -3.55
C ARG A 128 0.34 25.86 -3.89
N ASN A 129 0.65 27.04 -4.44
CA ASN A 129 -0.30 28.09 -4.74
C ASN A 129 0.32 29.14 -5.67
N MET A 130 -0.46 30.17 -6.04
CA MET A 130 -0.02 31.24 -6.93
C MET A 130 1.14 32.08 -6.34
N THR A 131 1.23 32.22 -5.01
CA THR A 131 2.33 32.94 -4.37
C THR A 131 3.65 32.20 -4.56
N ASP A 132 3.66 30.88 -4.34
CA ASP A 132 4.81 30.04 -4.63
C ASP A 132 5.15 30.08 -6.13
N ASN A 133 4.14 30.02 -7.02
CA ASN A 133 4.37 30.07 -8.47
C ASN A 133 5.12 31.33 -8.89
N LYS A 134 4.75 32.49 -8.33
CA LYS A 134 5.43 33.77 -8.58
C LYS A 134 6.85 33.79 -8.03
N LYS A 135 7.08 33.24 -6.83
CA LYS A 135 8.43 33.15 -6.24
C LYS A 135 9.34 32.25 -7.06
N VAL A 136 8.84 31.08 -7.46
CA VAL A 136 9.52 30.13 -8.33
C VAL A 136 9.81 30.75 -9.70
N GLN A 137 8.85 31.45 -10.30
CA GLN A 137 9.08 32.18 -11.55
C GLN A 137 10.18 33.24 -11.42
N ALA A 138 10.20 33.98 -10.30
CA ALA A 138 11.12 35.09 -10.09
C ALA A 138 12.59 34.68 -9.95
N VAL A 139 12.87 33.43 -9.55
CA VAL A 139 14.25 32.92 -9.44
C VAL A 139 14.82 32.41 -10.76
N ILE A 140 13.99 32.25 -11.79
CA ILE A 140 14.42 31.76 -13.11
C ILE A 140 15.01 32.94 -13.89
N PRO A 141 16.21 32.81 -14.48
CA PRO A 141 16.72 33.88 -15.34
C PRO A 141 15.94 33.97 -16.66
N ARG A 142 15.96 35.16 -17.27
CA ARG A 142 15.22 35.48 -18.49
C ARG A 142 15.51 34.46 -19.61
N GLY A 143 14.44 33.97 -20.24
CA GLY A 143 14.55 33.07 -21.41
C GLY A 143 14.74 31.59 -21.05
N HIS A 144 14.71 31.22 -19.77
CA HIS A 144 14.87 29.84 -19.35
C HIS A 144 13.58 29.20 -18.83
N THR A 145 13.60 27.87 -18.85
CA THR A 145 12.69 26.97 -18.15
C THR A 145 13.46 26.22 -17.08
N ALA A 146 12.75 25.72 -16.07
CA ALA A 146 13.37 24.90 -15.04
C ALA A 146 12.40 23.85 -14.51
N TRP A 147 12.95 22.68 -14.16
CA TRP A 147 12.23 21.60 -13.52
C TRP A 147 11.65 22.03 -12.17
N ILE A 148 10.42 21.59 -11.93
CA ILE A 148 9.75 21.59 -10.62
C ILE A 148 9.42 20.15 -10.23
N GLY A 149 9.03 19.94 -8.98
CA GLY A 149 8.80 18.61 -8.41
C GLY A 149 7.55 17.89 -8.92
N LEU A 150 6.76 18.50 -9.80
CA LEU A 150 5.56 17.84 -10.33
C LEU A 150 5.96 16.85 -11.42
N PHE A 151 5.48 15.62 -11.30
CA PHE A 151 5.71 14.57 -12.28
C PHE A 151 4.52 13.62 -12.36
N ARG A 152 4.47 12.89 -13.45
CA ARG A 152 3.55 11.77 -13.68
C ARG A 152 4.37 10.54 -14.02
N ASP A 153 4.16 9.49 -13.25
CA ASP A 153 4.73 8.17 -13.53
C ASP A 153 3.71 7.30 -14.28
N SER A 154 4.20 6.25 -14.94
CA SER A 154 3.34 5.36 -15.72
C SER A 154 2.47 4.48 -14.83
N TRP A 155 3.01 4.03 -13.70
CA TRP A 155 2.35 3.13 -12.75
C TRP A 155 2.88 3.35 -11.33
N LYS A 156 2.01 3.26 -10.33
CA LYS A 156 2.35 3.31 -8.90
C LYS A 156 1.70 2.16 -8.14
N TRP A 157 2.42 1.63 -7.17
CA TRP A 157 1.85 0.70 -6.21
C TRP A 157 1.12 1.47 -5.11
N SER A 158 -0.01 0.92 -4.66
CA SER A 158 -0.87 1.48 -3.61
C SER A 158 -0.20 1.53 -2.24
N ASP A 159 0.88 0.78 -2.06
CA ASP A 159 1.73 0.77 -0.88
C ASP A 159 2.87 1.82 -0.93
N GLY A 160 3.02 2.54 -2.05
CA GLY A 160 4.09 3.51 -2.27
C GLY A 160 5.45 2.89 -2.65
N SER A 161 5.54 1.58 -2.86
CA SER A 161 6.77 0.91 -3.28
C SER A 161 7.18 1.29 -4.71
N THR A 162 8.49 1.27 -4.96
CA THR A 162 9.09 1.66 -6.25
C THR A 162 9.45 0.44 -7.12
N SER A 163 8.75 -0.70 -6.94
CA SER A 163 9.04 -1.90 -7.71
C SER A 163 8.79 -1.68 -9.20
N SER A 164 9.81 -1.97 -10.02
CA SER A 164 9.73 -1.89 -11.48
C SER A 164 9.29 -3.19 -12.14
N PHE A 165 8.95 -4.23 -11.34
CA PHE A 165 8.46 -5.49 -11.89
C PHE A 165 7.11 -5.26 -12.58
N SER A 166 6.99 -5.79 -13.80
CA SER A 166 5.74 -5.77 -14.53
C SER A 166 5.46 -7.12 -15.18
N PHE A 167 4.20 -7.54 -15.16
CA PHE A 167 3.75 -8.78 -15.78
C PHE A 167 2.55 -8.54 -16.71
N TRP A 168 2.68 -7.54 -17.57
CA TRP A 168 1.66 -7.17 -18.55
C TRP A 168 1.35 -8.29 -19.54
N LYS A 169 0.09 -8.40 -19.91
CA LYS A 169 -0.35 -9.21 -21.05
C LYS A 169 0.18 -8.61 -22.35
N ASN A 170 0.33 -9.42 -23.38
CA ASN A 170 0.75 -8.91 -24.69
C ASN A 170 -0.24 -7.86 -25.21
N GLY A 171 0.28 -6.70 -25.64
CA GLY A 171 -0.52 -5.55 -26.08
C GLY A 171 -1.01 -4.63 -24.96
N GLN A 172 -0.71 -4.92 -23.70
CA GLN A 172 -1.08 -4.12 -22.54
C GLN A 172 0.15 -3.40 -21.94
N PRO A 173 -0.04 -2.27 -21.24
CA PRO A 173 -1.29 -1.52 -21.10
C PRO A 173 -1.66 -0.78 -22.39
N ASP A 174 -2.94 -0.77 -22.76
CA ASP A 174 -3.44 -0.13 -23.98
C ASP A 174 -4.25 1.15 -23.72
N ASN A 175 -4.60 1.42 -22.46
CA ASN A 175 -5.33 2.62 -22.07
C ASN A 175 -6.58 2.88 -22.92
N ASN A 176 -7.40 1.85 -23.11
CA ASN A 176 -8.57 1.92 -23.97
C ASN A 176 -9.49 3.07 -23.56
N ASN A 177 -9.96 3.87 -24.53
CA ASN A 177 -10.75 5.09 -24.31
C ASN A 177 -10.10 6.15 -23.37
N GLY A 178 -8.83 6.01 -23.01
CA GLY A 178 -8.10 6.97 -22.19
C GLY A 178 -8.45 6.98 -20.70
N ASN A 179 -9.21 6.00 -20.19
CA ASN A 179 -9.66 5.98 -18.78
C ASN A 179 -9.18 4.76 -17.97
N GLU A 180 -8.32 3.92 -18.54
CA GLU A 180 -7.84 2.71 -17.89
C GLU A 180 -6.63 3.02 -17.02
N THR A 181 -6.92 3.25 -15.74
CA THR A 181 -5.94 3.72 -14.76
C THR A 181 -5.76 2.78 -13.59
N CYS A 182 -6.42 1.62 -13.57
CA CYS A 182 -6.23 0.57 -12.56
C CYS A 182 -5.82 -0.75 -13.21
N VAL A 183 -5.11 -1.61 -12.48
CA VAL A 183 -4.56 -2.85 -13.02
C VAL A 183 -5.22 -4.07 -12.41
N ALA A 184 -5.71 -4.97 -13.26
CA ALA A 184 -6.23 -6.25 -12.85
C ALA A 184 -5.34 -7.40 -13.35
N ALA A 185 -5.14 -8.41 -12.52
CA ALA A 185 -4.52 -9.67 -12.92
C ALA A 185 -5.61 -10.63 -13.44
N ASP A 186 -5.38 -11.25 -14.60
CA ASP A 186 -6.29 -12.22 -15.21
C ASP A 186 -5.93 -13.66 -14.83
N PHE A 187 -6.62 -14.21 -13.82
CA PHE A 187 -6.40 -15.57 -13.33
C PHE A 187 -7.06 -16.66 -14.18
N SER A 188 -7.85 -16.31 -15.21
CA SER A 188 -8.32 -17.31 -16.18
C SER A 188 -7.21 -17.82 -17.11
N GLN A 189 -6.06 -17.13 -17.13
CA GLN A 189 -4.91 -17.44 -17.98
C GLN A 189 -3.64 -17.61 -17.12
N SER A 190 -2.73 -16.63 -17.15
CA SER A 190 -1.43 -16.71 -16.47
C SER A 190 -1.32 -15.82 -15.23
N GLY A 191 -2.34 -15.02 -14.91
CA GLY A 191 -2.24 -13.92 -13.95
C GLY A 191 -1.56 -12.68 -14.54
N ALA A 192 -1.36 -12.63 -15.86
CA ALA A 192 -0.85 -11.45 -16.55
C ALA A 192 -1.82 -10.26 -16.41
N TRP A 193 -1.27 -9.06 -16.50
CA TRP A 193 -1.93 -7.82 -16.12
C TRP A 193 -2.58 -7.12 -17.32
N GLU A 194 -3.73 -6.51 -17.05
CA GLU A 194 -4.49 -5.67 -17.97
C GLU A 194 -4.80 -4.34 -17.26
N ASP A 195 -4.75 -3.21 -17.96
CA ASP A 195 -5.32 -1.95 -17.45
C ASP A 195 -6.82 -1.87 -17.70
N TRP A 196 -7.54 -1.28 -16.76
CA TRP A 196 -8.99 -1.18 -16.76
C TRP A 196 -9.45 0.12 -16.05
N PRO A 197 -10.69 0.59 -16.30
CA PRO A 197 -11.29 1.69 -15.58
C PRO A 197 -11.45 1.33 -14.09
N CYS A 198 -10.99 2.21 -13.21
CA CYS A 198 -10.95 1.97 -11.77
C CYS A 198 -12.34 1.83 -11.11
N ASP A 199 -13.39 2.31 -11.76
CA ASP A 199 -14.77 2.31 -11.27
C ASP A 199 -15.49 0.98 -11.49
N MET A 200 -14.85 0.00 -12.15
CA MET A 200 -15.42 -1.33 -12.32
C MET A 200 -15.35 -2.18 -11.05
N GLU A 201 -16.48 -2.80 -10.71
CA GLU A 201 -16.57 -3.79 -9.62
C GLU A 201 -15.82 -5.07 -10.00
N ARG A 202 -14.85 -5.47 -9.17
CA ARG A 202 -14.08 -6.71 -9.31
C ARG A 202 -13.63 -7.23 -7.94
N ALA A 203 -13.24 -8.49 -7.88
CA ALA A 203 -12.44 -9.01 -6.77
C ALA A 203 -11.13 -8.18 -6.64
N PHE A 204 -10.49 -8.21 -5.49
CA PHE A 204 -9.22 -7.52 -5.27
C PHE A 204 -8.29 -8.33 -4.36
N ILE A 205 -6.99 -8.11 -4.51
CA ILE A 205 -5.96 -8.79 -3.71
C ILE A 205 -5.29 -7.79 -2.78
N CYS A 206 -5.27 -8.12 -1.50
CA CYS A 206 -4.49 -7.40 -0.50
C CYS A 206 -3.29 -8.23 -0.06
N TYR A 207 -2.25 -7.55 0.41
CA TYR A 207 -1.17 -8.18 1.13
C TYR A 207 -0.96 -7.44 2.46
N GLY A 208 -0.40 -8.12 3.45
CA GLY A 208 -0.14 -7.54 4.76
C GLY A 208 1.15 -8.05 5.37
N PRO A 209 1.55 -7.51 6.54
CA PRO A 209 2.58 -8.16 7.34
C PRO A 209 2.16 -9.61 7.59
N VAL A 210 3.12 -10.52 7.49
CA VAL A 210 2.88 -11.90 7.89
C VAL A 210 2.67 -11.86 9.40
N VAL A 211 1.42 -11.77 9.84
CA VAL A 211 1.08 -12.03 11.23
C VAL A 211 1.36 -13.51 11.39
N SER A 212 2.54 -13.86 11.91
CA SER A 212 2.88 -15.23 12.26
C SER A 212 1.91 -15.66 13.35
N ALA A 213 0.73 -16.13 12.96
CA ALA A 213 -0.28 -16.63 13.86
C ALA A 213 0.30 -17.89 14.53
N SER A 214 0.95 -17.70 15.68
CA SER A 214 1.48 -18.80 16.47
C SER A 214 0.30 -19.53 17.11
N LYS A 215 -0.05 -20.69 16.57
CA LYS A 215 -1.05 -21.56 17.17
C LYS A 215 -0.42 -22.31 18.34
N LYS A 216 -0.75 -21.91 19.56
CA LYS A 216 -0.39 -22.65 20.78
C LYS A 216 -1.58 -23.47 21.26
N VAL A 217 -1.33 -24.73 21.63
CA VAL A 217 -2.33 -25.62 22.23
C VAL A 217 -2.06 -25.68 23.73
N LEU A 218 -3.03 -25.25 24.52
CA LEU A 218 -2.97 -25.33 25.97
C LEU A 218 -3.87 -26.46 26.46
N LYS A 219 -3.34 -27.32 27.32
CA LYS A 219 -4.15 -28.30 28.05
C LYS A 219 -4.67 -27.63 29.32
N VAL A 220 -5.98 -27.61 29.47
CA VAL A 220 -6.65 -27.00 30.62
C VAL A 220 -7.32 -28.06 31.49
N LYS A 221 -7.32 -27.84 32.80
CA LYS A 221 -7.99 -28.68 33.79
C LYS A 221 -8.92 -27.81 34.63
N PHE A 222 -10.14 -28.26 34.83
CA PHE A 222 -11.17 -27.56 35.59
C PHE A 222 -11.65 -28.43 36.75
N GLU A 223 -11.88 -27.79 37.90
CA GLU A 223 -12.58 -28.43 39.01
C GLU A 223 -14.08 -28.20 38.86
N ASN A 224 -14.82 -29.26 38.57
CA ASN A 224 -16.26 -29.19 38.39
C ASN A 224 -17.00 -29.47 39.70
N LYS A 225 -17.04 -28.47 40.60
CA LYS A 225 -17.66 -28.61 41.93
C LYS A 225 -19.19 -28.74 41.91
N LYS A 226 -19.84 -28.29 40.83
CA LYS A 226 -21.32 -28.26 40.69
C LYS A 226 -21.88 -29.36 39.78
N ASN A 227 -21.06 -30.34 39.37
CA ASN A 227 -21.46 -31.41 38.43
C ASN A 227 -22.09 -30.90 37.12
N LEU A 228 -21.63 -29.75 36.63
CA LEU A 228 -22.10 -29.16 35.37
C LEU A 228 -21.65 -30.01 34.17
N ASP A 229 -22.42 -30.04 33.09
CA ASP A 229 -21.90 -30.59 31.83
C ASP A 229 -20.95 -29.58 31.19
N LEU A 230 -19.66 -29.90 31.15
CA LEU A 230 -18.64 -29.03 30.58
C LEU A 230 -18.65 -29.04 29.03
N ASN A 231 -19.34 -30.01 28.41
CA ASN A 231 -19.51 -30.05 26.95
C ASN A 231 -20.81 -29.37 26.49
N ASP A 232 -21.59 -28.79 27.40
CA ASP A 232 -22.73 -27.95 27.03
C ASP A 232 -22.23 -26.67 26.30
N PRO A 233 -22.83 -26.28 25.15
CA PRO A 233 -22.38 -25.13 24.37
C PRO A 233 -22.33 -23.82 25.14
N ALA A 234 -23.34 -23.52 25.98
CA ALA A 234 -23.39 -22.28 26.74
C ALA A 234 -22.34 -22.28 27.86
N VAL A 235 -22.11 -23.43 28.49
CA VAL A 235 -21.02 -23.61 29.47
C VAL A 235 -19.65 -23.43 28.80
N MET A 236 -19.42 -24.05 27.65
CA MET A 236 -18.17 -23.91 26.89
C MET A 236 -17.90 -22.47 26.47
N GLU A 237 -18.92 -21.74 26.03
CA GLU A 237 -18.81 -20.33 25.66
C GLU A 237 -18.46 -19.46 26.87
N ALA A 238 -19.16 -19.66 27.99
CA ALA A 238 -18.89 -18.95 29.24
C ALA A 238 -17.47 -19.20 29.75
N MET A 239 -16.99 -20.45 29.68
CA MET A 239 -15.62 -20.81 30.05
C MET A 239 -14.57 -20.16 29.15
N LEU A 240 -14.82 -20.10 27.85
CA LEU A 240 -13.91 -19.49 26.88
C LEU A 240 -13.83 -17.97 27.08
N LYS A 241 -14.96 -17.33 27.43
CA LYS A 241 -15.01 -15.92 27.84
C LYS A 241 -14.20 -15.64 29.10
N GLN A 242 -14.33 -16.48 30.14
CA GLN A 242 -13.53 -16.38 31.36
C GLN A 242 -12.04 -16.59 31.10
N LEU A 243 -11.68 -17.56 30.27
CA LEU A 243 -10.29 -17.81 29.89
C LEU A 243 -9.69 -16.59 29.16
N LYS A 244 -10.44 -15.99 28.23
CA LYS A 244 -10.02 -14.77 27.53
C LYS A 244 -9.75 -13.63 28.51
N GLN A 245 -10.64 -13.40 29.48
CA GLN A 245 -10.46 -12.37 30.51
C GLN A 245 -9.21 -12.61 31.38
N LYS A 246 -8.95 -13.86 31.78
CA LYS A 246 -7.75 -14.19 32.56
C LYS A 246 -6.47 -13.99 31.77
N LEU A 247 -6.46 -14.37 30.49
CA LEU A 247 -5.29 -14.17 29.63
C LEU A 247 -5.00 -12.68 29.42
N ARG A 248 -6.04 -11.85 29.24
CA ARG A 248 -5.91 -10.39 29.19
C ARG A 248 -5.26 -9.82 30.45
N ALA A 249 -5.71 -10.26 31.62
CA ALA A 249 -5.12 -9.82 32.89
C ALA A 249 -3.64 -10.23 33.06
N GLN A 250 -3.16 -11.19 32.28
CA GLN A 250 -1.75 -11.62 32.23
C GLN A 250 -0.94 -10.91 31.12
N GLY A 251 -1.49 -9.87 30.51
CA GLY A 251 -0.80 -9.05 29.50
C GLY A 251 -0.84 -9.61 28.08
N LEU A 252 -1.73 -10.57 27.80
CA LEU A 252 -1.90 -11.12 26.45
C LEU A 252 -2.82 -10.22 25.60
N ASP A 253 -2.43 -10.02 24.34
CA ASP A 253 -3.11 -9.14 23.36
C ASP A 253 -4.59 -9.50 23.12
N ASP A 254 -5.43 -8.49 22.84
CA ASP A 254 -6.87 -8.63 22.64
C ASP A 254 -7.27 -9.35 21.35
N ASN A 255 -6.38 -9.37 20.36
CA ASN A 255 -6.58 -9.95 19.04
C ASN A 255 -6.45 -11.50 19.03
N ILE A 256 -6.35 -12.11 20.21
CA ILE A 256 -6.24 -13.58 20.32
C ILE A 256 -7.61 -14.22 20.12
N LYS A 257 -7.66 -15.12 19.11
CA LYS A 257 -8.80 -16.02 18.86
C LYS A 257 -8.62 -17.30 19.67
N LEU A 258 -9.57 -17.58 20.56
CA LEU A 258 -9.64 -18.81 21.34
C LEU A 258 -10.74 -19.72 20.77
N SER A 259 -10.47 -21.03 20.72
CA SER A 259 -11.48 -22.04 20.39
C SER A 259 -11.19 -23.34 21.13
N TRP A 260 -12.27 -24.10 21.40
CA TRP A 260 -12.14 -25.45 21.92
C TRP A 260 -11.76 -26.42 20.82
N ARG A 261 -10.83 -27.34 21.11
CA ARG A 261 -10.47 -28.43 20.21
C ARG A 261 -11.31 -29.66 20.57
N LYS A 262 -12.19 -30.08 19.65
CA LYS A 262 -12.87 -31.38 19.75
C LYS A 262 -11.86 -32.50 19.53
N GLN A 263 -12.02 -33.59 20.29
CA GLN A 263 -11.28 -34.83 20.09
C GLN A 263 -12.03 -35.73 19.10
N ALA A 264 -11.46 -36.90 18.80
CA ALA A 264 -12.03 -37.84 17.82
C ALA A 264 -13.44 -38.32 18.18
N ASP A 265 -13.81 -38.29 19.47
CA ASP A 265 -15.13 -38.65 19.97
C ASP A 265 -16.14 -37.49 19.93
N GLY A 266 -15.76 -36.35 19.35
CA GLY A 266 -16.59 -35.15 19.24
C GLY A 266 -16.66 -34.30 20.52
N LYS A 267 -16.07 -34.74 21.63
CA LYS A 267 -16.08 -34.03 22.92
C LYS A 267 -14.82 -33.18 23.11
N VAL A 268 -14.93 -32.14 23.93
CA VAL A 268 -13.82 -31.27 24.31
C VAL A 268 -13.26 -31.67 25.67
N PHE A 269 -14.17 -31.93 26.63
CA PHE A 269 -13.82 -32.23 28.01
C PHE A 269 -14.14 -33.68 28.36
N HIS A 270 -13.18 -34.33 29.02
CA HIS A 270 -13.28 -35.69 29.51
C HIS A 270 -13.14 -35.70 31.02
N LYS A 271 -13.97 -36.48 31.71
CA LYS A 271 -13.78 -36.72 33.15
C LYS A 271 -12.48 -37.52 33.33
N GLU A 272 -11.64 -37.05 34.23
CA GLU A 272 -10.38 -37.72 34.52
C GLU A 272 -10.63 -38.93 35.43
N ASP A 273 -10.47 -40.14 34.90
CA ASP A 273 -10.70 -41.37 35.67
C ASP A 273 -9.60 -41.60 36.73
N LYS A 274 -10.02 -41.84 37.98
CA LYS A 274 -9.12 -42.06 39.12
C LYS A 274 -8.15 -43.25 38.93
N LYS A 275 -8.51 -44.27 38.13
CA LYS A 275 -7.66 -45.45 37.85
C LYS A 275 -6.45 -45.10 36.96
N THR A 276 -6.62 -44.18 36.02
CA THR A 276 -5.59 -43.75 35.07
C THR A 276 -4.53 -42.88 35.75
N ASN A 277 -4.95 -42.08 36.75
CA ASN A 277 -4.05 -41.24 37.55
C ASN A 277 -3.09 -42.08 38.43
N LYS A 278 -3.56 -43.22 38.96
CA LYS A 278 -2.72 -44.16 39.73
C LYS A 278 -1.66 -44.86 38.87
N ARG A 279 -1.99 -45.19 37.61
CA ARG A 279 -1.03 -45.76 36.64
C ARG A 279 -0.02 -44.74 36.13
N ARG A 280 -0.41 -43.48 35.98
CA ARG A 280 0.47 -42.41 35.51
C ARG A 280 1.47 -41.94 36.58
N ARG A 281 1.03 -41.75 37.84
CA ARG A 281 1.95 -41.49 38.97
C ARG A 281 3.02 -42.57 39.13
N LYS A 282 2.62 -43.84 39.00
CA LYS A 282 3.55 -44.99 39.06
C LYS A 282 4.57 -45.05 37.91
N ARG A 283 4.41 -44.24 36.86
CA ARG A 283 5.28 -44.20 35.67
C ARG A 283 6.14 -42.92 35.61
N GLU A 284 5.83 -41.93 36.44
CA GLU A 284 6.62 -40.71 36.63
C GLU A 284 7.52 -40.82 37.90
N GLU A 285 7.34 -41.86 38.72
CA GLU A 285 8.17 -42.22 39.89
C GLU A 285 9.22 -43.33 39.59
N LEU A 286 9.31 -43.78 38.33
CA LEU A 286 10.33 -44.69 37.77
C LEU A 286 11.17 -43.91 36.76
#